data_AF-A0A952Q0V8-F1
#
_entry.id   AF-A0A952Q0V8-F1
#
_cell.length_a   1.000
_cell.length_b   1.000
_cell.length_c   1.000
_cell.angle_alpha   90.00
_cell.angle_beta   90.00
_cell.angle_gamma   90.00
#
_symmetry.space_group_name_H-M   'P 1'
#
loop_
_entity.id
_entity.type
_entity.pdbx_description
1 polymer ?
#
loop_
_entity_poly.entity_id
_entity_poly.type
_entity_poly.pdbx_seq_one_letter_code
_entity_poly.pdbx_strand_id
1 'polypeptide(L)'
;MLWGIGILFYGVGNFCEAYYGTFGWDPLIFRLWYLFGAILVAAWLGQGTVYLLARRRVAHALMVILVLGSLYAAYRIFAADLDPALMIANAHSSVELNGYAIVTPGVRTLTPFFNIYGTITLAGGAAYSAWLFWRKRVLLHRTIGNILIAAGAMAPALGGTFSRLGMPSLLYIAELVGILLMLVGFLRATSPLNNTVNEKRPVSADGIVRRSLHT
;
A
#
# COMPACT_ATOMS: atom_id res chain seq x y z
N MET A 1 5.42 -8.27 11.67
CA MET A 1 4.39 -7.23 11.50
C MET A 1 3.31 -7.76 10.57
N LEU A 2 2.03 -7.44 10.78
CA LEU A 2 0.90 -7.93 9.94
C LEU A 2 1.05 -7.56 8.46
N TRP A 3 1.65 -6.41 8.17
CA TRP A 3 2.03 -6.00 6.81
C TRP A 3 2.91 -7.03 6.10
N GLY A 4 3.85 -7.66 6.81
CA GLY A 4 4.71 -8.69 6.22
C GLY A 4 3.94 -9.92 5.76
N ILE A 5 2.83 -10.27 6.42
CA ILE A 5 1.96 -11.37 6.01
C ILE A 5 1.25 -11.02 4.69
N GLY A 6 0.71 -9.80 4.59
CA GLY A 6 0.09 -9.33 3.35
C GLY A 6 1.09 -9.25 2.17
N ILE A 7 2.33 -8.84 2.42
CA ILE A 7 3.41 -8.86 1.42
C ILE A 7 3.74 -10.29 1.00
N LEU A 8 3.78 -11.24 1.94
CA LEU A 8 3.99 -12.66 1.63
C LEU A 8 2.86 -13.20 0.75
N PHE A 9 1.61 -12.89 1.05
CA PHE A 9 0.46 -13.27 0.23
C PHE A 9 0.53 -12.68 -1.17
N TYR A 10 0.93 -11.40 -1.27
CA TYR A 10 1.17 -10.76 -2.55
C TYR A 10 2.26 -11.50 -3.35
N GLY A 11 3.38 -11.85 -2.70
CA GLY A 11 4.43 -12.65 -3.34
C GLY A 11 3.94 -14.00 -3.85
N VAL A 12 3.12 -14.72 -3.06
CA VAL A 12 2.51 -15.99 -3.47
C VAL A 12 1.59 -15.79 -4.67
N GLY A 13 0.76 -14.73 -4.68
CA GLY A 13 -0.11 -14.41 -5.81
C GLY A 13 0.67 -14.18 -7.11
N ASN A 14 1.71 -13.33 -7.07
CA ASN A 14 2.57 -13.06 -8.22
C ASN A 14 3.33 -14.31 -8.68
N PHE A 15 3.80 -15.14 -7.75
CA PHE A 15 4.42 -16.42 -8.10
C PHE A 15 3.44 -17.33 -8.85
N CYS A 16 2.19 -17.41 -8.41
CA CYS A 16 1.18 -18.22 -9.10
C CYS A 16 0.85 -17.68 -10.50
N GLU A 17 0.81 -16.35 -10.68
CA GLU A 17 0.66 -15.74 -12.02
C GLU A 17 1.85 -16.06 -12.93
N ALA A 18 3.08 -15.95 -12.41
CA ALA A 18 4.29 -16.29 -13.16
C ALA A 18 4.34 -17.78 -13.53
N TYR A 19 3.95 -18.65 -12.59
CA TYR A 19 3.83 -20.09 -12.84
C TYR A 19 2.79 -20.36 -13.92
N TYR A 20 1.61 -19.76 -13.82
CA TYR A 20 0.55 -19.95 -14.81
C TYR A 20 0.99 -19.48 -16.22
N GLY A 21 1.66 -18.33 -16.30
CA GLY A 21 2.17 -17.81 -17.57
C GLY A 21 3.28 -18.67 -18.21
N THR A 22 3.96 -19.53 -17.44
CA THR A 22 5.08 -20.36 -17.91
C THR A 22 4.70 -21.83 -18.11
N PHE A 23 3.92 -22.40 -17.20
CA PHE A 23 3.56 -23.83 -17.20
C PHE A 23 2.08 -24.08 -17.55
N GLY A 24 1.25 -23.04 -17.62
CA GLY A 24 -0.16 -23.14 -17.96
C GLY A 24 -1.06 -23.52 -16.77
N TRP A 25 -2.21 -24.11 -17.09
CA TRP A 25 -3.26 -24.36 -16.11
C TRP A 25 -2.91 -25.44 -15.10
N ASP A 26 -3.03 -25.08 -13.82
CA ASP A 26 -2.97 -26.00 -12.70
C ASP A 26 -4.07 -25.60 -11.68
N PRO A 27 -5.00 -26.51 -11.32
CA PRO A 27 -6.09 -26.21 -10.39
C PRO A 27 -5.64 -25.81 -8.98
N LEU A 28 -4.50 -26.29 -8.51
CA LEU A 28 -3.95 -25.91 -7.20
C LEU A 28 -3.37 -24.50 -7.27
N ILE A 29 -2.60 -24.20 -8.31
CA ILE A 29 -2.03 -22.87 -8.53
C ILE A 29 -3.12 -21.82 -8.68
N PHE A 30 -4.20 -22.14 -9.41
CA PHE A 30 -5.37 -21.27 -9.51
C PHE A 30 -5.99 -20.97 -8.13
N ARG A 31 -6.18 -21.99 -7.30
CA ARG A 31 -6.76 -21.83 -5.95
C ARG A 31 -5.87 -20.99 -5.03
N LEU A 32 -4.56 -21.24 -5.07
CA LEU A 32 -3.58 -20.46 -4.31
C LEU A 32 -3.55 -19.01 -4.77
N TRP A 33 -3.55 -18.77 -6.08
CA TRP A 33 -3.66 -17.44 -6.65
C TRP A 33 -4.95 -16.72 -6.22
N TYR A 34 -6.10 -17.39 -6.32
CA TYR A 34 -7.38 -16.77 -5.99
C TYR A 34 -7.47 -16.42 -4.50
N LEU A 35 -7.00 -17.31 -3.63
CA LEU A 35 -6.98 -17.08 -2.20
C LEU A 35 -5.97 -16.00 -1.81
N PHE A 36 -4.70 -16.18 -2.17
CA PHE A 36 -3.61 -15.33 -1.70
C PHE A 36 -3.43 -14.06 -2.50
N GLY A 37 -3.73 -14.05 -3.80
CA GLY A 37 -3.63 -12.89 -4.68
C GLY A 37 -4.92 -12.07 -4.74
N ALA A 38 -6.05 -12.71 -5.05
CA ALA A 38 -7.30 -11.97 -5.32
C ALA A 38 -8.08 -11.58 -4.04
N ILE A 39 -8.04 -12.40 -2.98
CA ILE A 39 -8.89 -12.22 -1.79
C ILE A 39 -8.10 -11.66 -0.59
N LEU A 40 -7.02 -12.32 -0.17
CA LEU A 40 -6.43 -12.05 1.15
C LEU A 40 -5.50 -10.83 1.21
N VAL A 41 -4.79 -10.47 0.12
CA VAL A 41 -3.76 -9.41 0.16
C VAL A 41 -4.29 -8.11 0.75
N ALA A 42 -5.34 -7.56 0.15
CA ALA A 42 -5.86 -6.25 0.50
C ALA A 42 -6.33 -6.21 1.95
N ALA A 43 -7.07 -7.24 2.38
CA ALA A 43 -7.62 -7.33 3.72
C ALA A 43 -6.53 -7.46 4.80
N TRP A 44 -5.51 -8.28 4.57
CA TRP A 44 -4.43 -8.49 5.55
C TRP A 44 -3.47 -7.29 5.65
N LEU A 45 -3.16 -6.63 4.53
CA LEU A 45 -2.43 -5.36 4.56
C LEU A 45 -3.24 -4.27 5.28
N GLY A 46 -4.52 -4.16 4.95
CA GLY A 46 -5.44 -3.20 5.56
C GLY A 46 -5.62 -3.39 7.07
N GLN A 47 -5.71 -4.64 7.53
CA GLN A 47 -5.75 -4.96 8.97
C GLN A 47 -4.50 -4.46 9.71
N GLY A 48 -3.33 -4.48 9.06
CA GLY A 48 -2.12 -3.87 9.61
C GLY A 48 -2.30 -2.38 9.89
N THR A 49 -2.96 -1.66 8.98
CA THR A 49 -3.31 -0.24 9.16
C THR A 49 -4.33 -0.04 10.28
N VAL A 50 -5.30 -0.95 10.43
CA VAL A 50 -6.26 -0.92 11.55
C VAL A 50 -5.54 -1.01 12.90
N TYR A 51 -4.53 -1.85 13.04
CA TYR A 51 -3.74 -1.93 14.28
C TYR A 51 -2.95 -0.65 14.60
N LEU A 52 -2.69 0.20 13.60
CA LEU A 52 -2.03 1.49 13.79
C LEU A 52 -3.00 2.61 14.16
N LEU A 53 -4.22 2.59 13.61
CA LEU A 53 -5.16 3.71 13.71
C LEU A 53 -6.33 3.47 14.67
N ALA A 54 -6.77 2.23 14.84
CA ALA A 54 -7.94 1.89 15.66
C ALA A 54 -7.56 1.53 17.09
N ARG A 55 -8.55 1.59 18.00
CA ARG A 55 -8.39 1.11 19.37
C ARG A 55 -8.12 -0.39 19.39
N ARG A 56 -7.25 -0.85 20.30
CA ARG A 56 -6.83 -2.27 20.40
C ARG A 56 -7.98 -3.27 20.39
N ARG A 57 -9.07 -2.99 21.12
CA ARG A 57 -10.26 -3.88 21.16
C ARG A 57 -10.90 -4.06 19.77
N VAL A 58 -11.02 -2.99 19.00
CA VAL A 58 -11.59 -3.03 17.64
C VAL A 58 -10.64 -3.75 16.69
N ALA A 59 -9.34 -3.47 16.78
CA ALA A 59 -8.33 -4.14 15.96
C ALA A 59 -8.31 -5.65 16.19
N HIS A 60 -8.40 -6.10 17.44
CA HIS A 60 -8.48 -7.53 17.77
C HIS A 60 -9.79 -8.18 17.31
N ALA A 61 -10.93 -7.51 17.49
CA ALA A 61 -12.21 -8.02 17.02
C ALA A 61 -12.22 -8.19 15.49
N LEU A 62 -11.76 -7.18 14.74
CA LEU A 62 -11.62 -7.25 13.29
C LEU A 62 -10.61 -8.31 12.86
N MET A 63 -9.53 -8.50 13.61
CA MET A 63 -8.56 -9.57 13.35
C MET A 63 -9.20 -10.96 13.48
N VAL A 64 -9.99 -11.21 14.52
CA VAL A 64 -10.71 -12.48 14.69
C VAL A 64 -11.67 -12.71 13.53
N ILE A 65 -12.45 -11.68 13.15
CA ILE A 65 -13.36 -11.75 12.00
C ILE A 65 -12.59 -12.04 10.71
N LEU A 66 -11.45 -11.37 10.50
CA LEU A 66 -10.62 -11.56 9.31
C LEU A 66 -10.04 -12.98 9.25
N VAL A 67 -9.55 -13.52 10.36
CA VAL A 67 -9.02 -14.89 10.43
C VAL A 67 -10.13 -15.90 10.13
N LEU A 68 -11.29 -15.78 10.78
CA LEU A 68 -12.43 -16.67 10.53
C LEU A 68 -12.91 -16.58 9.07
N GLY A 69 -13.01 -15.36 8.55
CA GLY A 69 -13.33 -15.14 7.14
C GLY A 69 -12.29 -15.76 6.20
N SER A 70 -11.00 -15.64 6.53
CA SER A 70 -9.91 -16.19 5.70
C SER A 70 -9.97 -17.71 5.65
N LEU A 71 -10.25 -18.36 6.79
CA LEU A 71 -10.45 -19.80 6.88
C LEU A 71 -11.69 -20.24 6.09
N TYR A 72 -12.78 -19.49 6.18
CA TYR A 72 -13.99 -19.74 5.40
C TYR A 72 -13.74 -19.60 3.89
N ALA A 73 -13.03 -18.55 3.47
CA ALA A 73 -12.66 -18.35 2.08
C ALA A 73 -11.77 -19.49 1.56
N ALA A 74 -10.77 -19.90 2.34
CA ALA A 74 -9.93 -21.04 2.00
C ALA A 74 -10.78 -22.30 1.80
N TYR A 75 -11.66 -22.64 2.75
CA TYR A 75 -12.56 -23.79 2.61
C TYR A 75 -13.41 -23.70 1.34
N ARG A 76 -14.06 -22.56 1.09
CA ARG A 76 -14.95 -22.37 -0.07
C ARG A 76 -14.22 -22.47 -1.41
N ILE A 77 -12.98 -22.01 -1.50
CA ILE A 77 -12.18 -22.04 -2.74
C ILE A 77 -11.63 -23.43 -3.01
N PHE A 78 -11.15 -24.12 -1.96
CA PHE A 78 -10.64 -25.49 -2.11
C PHE A 78 -11.76 -26.50 -2.38
N ALA A 79 -12.96 -26.24 -1.88
CA ALA A 79 -14.16 -27.02 -2.21
C ALA A 79 -14.86 -26.58 -3.52
N ALA A 80 -14.36 -25.55 -4.21
CA ALA A 80 -14.98 -25.07 -5.43
C ALA A 80 -14.65 -25.95 -6.63
N ASP A 81 -15.66 -26.14 -7.47
CA ASP A 81 -15.54 -26.67 -8.81
C ASP A 81 -14.96 -25.60 -9.73
N LEU A 82 -14.01 -26.03 -10.57
CA LEU A 82 -13.29 -25.16 -11.49
C LEU A 82 -13.49 -25.64 -12.92
N ASP A 83 -13.83 -24.72 -13.82
CA ASP A 83 -13.89 -24.95 -15.25
C ASP A 83 -12.89 -24.01 -15.97
N PRO A 84 -11.73 -24.52 -16.41
CA PRO A 84 -10.74 -23.72 -17.13
C PRO A 84 -11.25 -23.22 -18.49
N ALA A 85 -12.27 -23.85 -19.08
CA ALA A 85 -12.82 -23.40 -20.38
C ALA A 85 -13.49 -22.02 -20.28
N LEU A 86 -13.88 -21.61 -19.06
CA LEU A 86 -14.45 -20.29 -18.78
C LEU A 86 -13.39 -19.20 -18.58
N MET A 87 -12.10 -19.53 -18.63
CA MET A 87 -11.03 -18.54 -18.64
C MET A 87 -10.95 -17.86 -20.00
N ILE A 88 -11.81 -16.87 -20.22
CA ILE A 88 -11.86 -16.10 -21.47
C ILE A 88 -10.55 -15.31 -21.61
N ALA A 89 -9.85 -15.51 -22.74
CA ALA A 89 -8.76 -14.65 -23.16
C ALA A 89 -9.32 -13.28 -23.52
N ASN A 90 -8.94 -12.24 -22.77
CA ASN A 90 -9.26 -10.87 -23.17
C ASN A 90 -8.43 -10.53 -24.42
N ALA A 91 -9.07 -9.89 -25.40
CA ALA A 91 -8.55 -9.68 -26.76
C ALA A 91 -7.17 -8.99 -26.89
N HIS A 92 -6.57 -8.49 -25.81
CA HIS A 92 -5.33 -7.71 -25.82
C HIS A 92 -4.31 -8.09 -24.74
N SER A 93 -4.46 -9.20 -24.01
CA SER A 93 -3.46 -9.61 -23.02
C SER A 93 -3.38 -11.13 -22.92
N SER A 94 -2.16 -11.64 -22.76
CA SER A 94 -1.86 -13.02 -22.34
C SER A 94 -2.93 -13.52 -21.37
N VAL A 95 -3.37 -14.78 -21.50
CA VAL A 95 -4.40 -15.37 -20.64
C VAL A 95 -4.13 -14.97 -19.17
N GLU A 96 -4.99 -14.13 -18.59
CA GLU A 96 -4.82 -13.65 -17.23
C GLU A 96 -5.67 -14.51 -16.31
N LEU A 97 -5.11 -14.88 -15.15
CA LEU A 97 -5.86 -15.55 -14.11
C LEU A 97 -7.05 -14.66 -13.70
N ASN A 98 -8.25 -15.23 -13.68
CA ASN A 98 -9.49 -14.52 -13.39
C ASN A 98 -10.51 -15.41 -12.68
N GLY A 99 -11.47 -14.79 -12.00
CA GLY A 99 -12.47 -15.53 -11.21
C GLY A 99 -13.55 -16.26 -12.02
N TYR A 100 -13.56 -16.20 -13.35
CA TYR A 100 -14.57 -16.88 -14.16
C TYR A 100 -14.39 -18.39 -14.21
N ALA A 101 -13.18 -18.89 -13.94
CA ALA A 101 -12.94 -20.33 -13.81
C ALA A 101 -13.71 -20.97 -12.65
N ILE A 102 -14.21 -20.19 -11.68
CA ILE A 102 -14.96 -20.73 -10.53
C ILE A 102 -16.45 -20.80 -10.90
N VAL A 103 -16.97 -22.02 -11.04
CA VAL A 103 -18.38 -22.26 -11.36
C VAL A 103 -19.27 -22.34 -10.11
N THR A 104 -18.70 -22.70 -8.96
CA THR A 104 -19.46 -22.80 -7.71
C THR A 104 -20.06 -21.44 -7.29
N PRO A 105 -21.39 -21.34 -7.13
CA PRO A 105 -22.05 -20.08 -6.76
C PRO A 105 -21.56 -19.51 -5.43
N GLY A 106 -21.45 -18.18 -5.37
CA GLY A 106 -21.14 -17.44 -4.14
C GLY A 106 -19.70 -17.55 -3.63
N VAL A 107 -18.79 -18.24 -4.33
CA VAL A 107 -17.35 -18.19 -4.00
C VAL A 107 -16.74 -16.86 -4.44
N ARG A 108 -17.13 -16.39 -5.63
CA ARG A 108 -16.65 -15.13 -6.23
C ARG A 108 -17.07 -13.88 -5.46
N THR A 109 -18.15 -13.95 -4.69
CA THR A 109 -18.64 -12.81 -3.89
C THR A 109 -17.74 -12.54 -2.68
N LEU A 110 -16.92 -13.49 -2.24
CA LEU A 110 -15.97 -13.27 -1.15
C LEU A 110 -14.94 -12.19 -1.51
N THR A 111 -14.47 -12.18 -2.75
CA THR A 111 -13.47 -11.23 -3.25
C THR A 111 -13.85 -9.76 -3.00
N PRO A 112 -15.01 -9.25 -3.46
CA PRO A 112 -15.37 -7.85 -3.18
C PRO A 112 -15.52 -7.57 -1.68
N PHE A 113 -15.99 -8.49 -0.84
CA PHE A 113 -16.08 -8.23 0.60
C PHE A 113 -14.70 -7.98 1.25
N PHE A 114 -13.72 -8.84 0.95
CA PHE A 114 -12.36 -8.68 1.47
C PHE A 114 -11.67 -7.45 0.88
N ASN A 115 -11.86 -7.20 -0.42
CA ASN A 115 -11.23 -6.06 -1.08
C ASN A 115 -11.84 -4.73 -0.66
N ILE A 116 -13.15 -4.65 -0.39
CA ILE A 116 -13.78 -3.46 0.18
C ILE A 116 -13.21 -3.17 1.56
N TYR A 117 -13.14 -4.18 2.44
CA TYR A 117 -12.54 -4.03 3.75
C TYR A 117 -11.08 -3.57 3.66
N GLY A 118 -10.28 -4.23 2.84
CA GLY A 118 -8.88 -3.90 2.61
C GLY A 118 -8.69 -2.49 2.05
N THR A 119 -9.49 -2.10 1.06
CA THR A 119 -9.43 -0.76 0.45
C THR A 119 -9.77 0.33 1.46
N ILE A 120 -10.87 0.18 2.21
CA ILE A 120 -11.28 1.16 3.22
C ILE A 120 -10.19 1.32 4.28
N THR A 121 -9.64 0.21 4.76
CA THR A 121 -8.67 0.24 5.86
C THR A 121 -7.28 0.70 5.42
N LEU A 122 -6.82 0.26 4.26
CA LEU A 122 -5.50 0.61 3.74
C LEU A 122 -5.49 1.99 3.09
N ALA A 123 -6.28 2.20 2.04
CA ALA A 123 -6.31 3.47 1.31
C ALA A 123 -6.93 4.56 2.18
N GLY A 124 -8.03 4.27 2.88
CA GLY A 124 -8.64 5.21 3.81
C GLY A 124 -7.73 5.54 5.00
N GLY A 125 -7.00 4.57 5.55
CA GLY A 125 -6.04 4.81 6.63
C GLY A 125 -4.84 5.65 6.18
N ALA A 126 -4.33 5.42 4.96
CA ALA A 126 -3.28 6.24 4.36
C ALA A 126 -3.77 7.68 4.09
N ALA A 127 -4.95 7.84 3.52
CA ALA A 127 -5.56 9.15 3.26
C ALA A 127 -5.82 9.92 4.55
N TYR A 128 -6.37 9.25 5.57
CA TYR A 128 -6.58 9.85 6.89
C TYR A 128 -5.26 10.30 7.53
N SER A 129 -4.23 9.46 7.45
CA SER A 129 -2.90 9.80 7.96
C SER A 129 -2.33 11.03 7.25
N ALA A 130 -2.38 11.06 5.91
CA ALA A 130 -1.93 12.20 5.10
C ALA A 130 -2.68 13.49 5.46
N TRP A 131 -4.01 13.42 5.58
CA TRP A 131 -4.84 14.56 5.98
C TRP A 131 -4.50 15.06 7.39
N LEU A 132 -4.29 14.14 8.34
CA LEU A 132 -3.94 14.47 9.72
C LEU A 132 -2.57 15.19 9.80
N PHE A 133 -1.55 14.68 9.10
CA PHE A 133 -0.23 15.33 9.03
C PHE A 133 -0.30 16.71 8.38
N TRP A 134 -1.09 16.86 7.31
CA TRP A 134 -1.30 18.14 6.65
C TRP A 134 -1.99 19.16 7.58
N ARG A 135 -3.06 18.76 8.26
CA ARG A 135 -3.82 19.65 9.17
C ARG A 135 -3.01 20.06 10.40
N LYS A 136 -2.27 19.14 11.01
CA LYS A 136 -1.52 19.41 12.25
C LYS A 136 -0.19 20.13 12.00
N ARG A 137 0.22 20.37 10.75
CA ARG A 137 1.49 21.00 10.35
C ARG A 137 2.73 20.33 10.96
N VAL A 138 2.62 19.10 11.46
CA VAL A 138 3.74 18.34 12.05
C VAL A 138 4.60 17.85 10.88
N LEU A 139 5.86 18.28 10.82
CA LEU A 139 6.79 17.93 9.75
C LEU A 139 6.28 18.34 8.35
N LEU A 140 5.70 19.54 8.21
CA LEU A 140 5.09 20.00 6.96
C LEU A 140 6.02 19.86 5.74
N HIS A 141 7.31 20.16 5.88
CA HIS A 141 8.28 20.06 4.78
C HIS A 141 8.46 18.62 4.32
N ARG A 142 8.61 17.67 5.26
CA ARG A 142 8.69 16.23 4.96
C ARG A 142 7.39 15.67 4.41
N THR A 143 6.26 16.10 4.94
CA THR A 143 4.93 15.64 4.49
C THR A 143 4.66 16.07 3.06
N ILE A 144 4.92 17.34 2.72
CA ILE A 144 4.74 17.81 1.34
C ILE A 144 5.74 17.13 0.39
N GLY A 145 6.98 16.91 0.84
CA GLY A 145 7.96 16.13 0.07
C GLY A 145 7.46 14.71 -0.24
N ASN A 146 6.99 13.99 0.76
CA ASN A 146 6.44 12.63 0.60
C ASN A 146 5.18 12.60 -0.29
N ILE A 147 4.30 13.60 -0.20
CA ILE A 147 3.12 13.72 -1.08
C ILE A 147 3.55 13.91 -2.54
N LEU A 148 4.54 14.76 -2.80
CA LEU A 148 5.06 14.98 -4.15
C LEU A 148 5.74 13.72 -4.71
N ILE A 149 6.50 12.99 -3.89
CA ILE A 149 7.07 11.68 -4.27
C ILE A 149 5.97 10.68 -4.63
N ALA A 150 4.94 10.56 -3.78
CA ALA A 150 3.83 9.65 -4.01
C ALA A 150 3.05 10.02 -5.29
N ALA A 151 2.74 11.31 -5.48
CA ALA A 151 2.06 11.80 -6.68
C ALA A 151 2.89 11.54 -7.94
N GLY A 152 4.21 11.76 -7.87
CA GLY A 152 5.12 11.49 -8.98
C GLY A 152 5.20 10.00 -9.32
N ALA A 153 5.26 9.12 -8.32
CA ALA A 153 5.26 7.67 -8.51
C ALA A 153 3.92 7.13 -9.07
N MET A 154 2.81 7.82 -8.82
CA MET A 154 1.49 7.46 -9.37
C MET A 154 1.27 7.97 -10.80
N ALA A 155 2.05 8.94 -11.27
CA ALA A 155 1.86 9.55 -12.58
C ALA A 155 1.93 8.56 -13.75
N PRO A 156 2.89 7.59 -13.80
CA PRO A 156 2.92 6.58 -14.87
C PRO A 156 1.67 5.70 -14.91
N ALA A 157 1.05 5.40 -13.76
CA ALA A 157 -0.18 4.60 -13.74
C ALA A 157 -1.36 5.36 -14.37
N LEU A 158 -1.46 6.67 -14.11
CA LEU A 158 -2.43 7.54 -14.79
C LEU A 158 -2.13 7.64 -16.29
N GLY A 159 -0.87 7.85 -16.68
CA GLY A 159 -0.43 7.88 -18.08
C GLY A 159 -0.72 6.57 -18.84
N GLY A 160 -0.49 5.43 -18.18
CA GLY A 160 -0.84 4.10 -18.70
C GLY A 160 -2.34 3.93 -18.92
N THR A 161 -3.19 4.56 -18.11
CA THR A 161 -4.65 4.55 -18.31
C THR A 161 -5.02 5.31 -19.58
N PHE A 162 -4.45 6.49 -19.82
CA PHE A 162 -4.66 7.24 -21.07
C PHE A 162 -4.08 6.54 -22.31
N SER A 163 -2.96 5.84 -22.16
CA SER A 163 -2.41 5.02 -23.24
C SER A 163 -3.38 3.91 -23.67
N ARG A 164 -4.08 3.28 -22.70
CA ARG A 164 -5.13 2.28 -22.98
C ARG A 164 -6.39 2.88 -23.60
N LEU A 165 -6.60 4.19 -23.44
CA LEU A 165 -7.69 4.95 -24.08
C LEU A 165 -7.30 5.49 -25.47
N GLY A 166 -6.17 5.05 -26.04
CA GLY A 166 -5.73 5.44 -27.39
C GLY A 166 -4.83 6.67 -27.45
N MET A 167 -4.34 7.18 -26.31
CA MET A 167 -3.47 8.37 -26.25
C MET A 167 -2.10 8.03 -25.65
N PRO A 168 -1.23 7.31 -26.37
CA PRO A 168 0.07 6.86 -25.85
C PRO A 168 1.05 8.00 -25.55
N SER A 169 0.92 9.16 -26.20
CA SER A 169 1.78 10.33 -25.94
C SER A 169 1.63 10.89 -24.53
N LEU A 170 0.46 10.74 -23.89
CA LEU A 170 0.21 11.17 -22.52
C LEU A 170 1.01 10.35 -21.50
N LEU A 171 1.41 9.13 -21.83
CA LEU A 171 2.25 8.29 -20.97
C LEU A 171 3.62 8.94 -20.78
N TYR A 172 4.29 9.33 -21.86
CA TYR A 172 5.62 9.98 -21.79
C TYR A 172 5.57 11.31 -21.03
N ILE A 173 4.49 12.08 -21.20
CA ILE A 173 4.29 13.33 -20.45
C ILE A 173 4.10 13.02 -18.95
N ALA A 174 3.29 12.00 -18.62
CA ALA A 174 3.05 11.60 -17.25
C ALA A 174 4.32 11.06 -16.58
N GLU A 175 5.17 10.33 -17.31
CA GLU A 175 6.49 9.88 -16.82
C GLU A 175 7.41 11.06 -16.51
N LEU A 176 7.52 12.03 -17.44
CA LEU A 176 8.34 13.22 -17.24
C LEU A 176 7.86 14.04 -16.03
N VAL A 177 6.56 14.32 -15.95
CA VAL A 177 5.95 15.02 -14.81
C VAL A 177 6.17 14.21 -13.52
N GLY A 178 6.03 12.89 -13.60
CA GLY A 178 6.26 11.99 -12.47
C GLY A 178 7.67 12.12 -11.89
N ILE A 179 8.69 12.10 -12.75
CA ILE A 179 10.10 12.25 -12.35
C ILE A 179 10.35 13.63 -11.73
N LEU A 180 9.82 14.70 -12.32
CA LEU A 180 9.97 16.06 -11.78
C LEU A 180 9.33 16.19 -10.39
N LEU A 181 8.13 15.64 -10.20
CA LEU A 181 7.45 15.64 -8.90
C LEU A 181 8.22 14.84 -7.86
N MET A 182 8.76 13.66 -8.22
CA MET A 182 9.61 12.88 -7.34
C MET A 182 10.87 13.64 -6.92
N LEU A 183 11.53 14.33 -7.86
CA LEU A 183 12.73 15.12 -7.58
C LEU A 183 12.44 16.29 -6.63
N VAL A 184 11.41 17.10 -6.92
CA VAL A 184 11.01 18.22 -6.06
C VAL A 184 10.59 17.72 -4.67
N GLY A 185 9.86 16.61 -4.63
CA GLY A 185 9.46 15.96 -3.40
C GLY A 185 10.64 15.51 -2.54
N PHE A 186 11.63 14.87 -3.17
CA PHE A 186 12.86 14.44 -2.51
C PHE A 186 13.65 15.62 -1.91
N LEU A 187 13.87 16.68 -2.69
CA LEU A 187 14.57 17.88 -2.23
C LEU A 187 13.88 18.54 -1.04
N ARG A 188 12.54 18.56 -1.05
CA ARG A 188 11.74 19.14 0.03
C ARG A 188 11.70 18.25 1.27
N ALA A 189 11.74 16.93 1.11
CA ALA A 189 11.75 15.98 2.22
C ALA A 189 13.09 15.94 2.96
N THR A 190 14.20 16.22 2.26
CA THR A 190 15.57 16.17 2.81
C THR A 190 16.10 17.54 3.26
N SER A 191 15.41 18.63 2.97
CA SER A 191 15.77 19.98 3.44
C SER A 191 15.89 20.01 4.98
N PRO A 192 17.07 20.35 5.54
CA PRO A 192 17.26 20.45 6.99
C PRO A 192 16.27 21.47 7.58
N LEU A 193 15.71 21.16 8.76
CA LEU A 193 15.11 22.22 9.58
C LEU A 193 16.21 23.23 9.83
N ASN A 194 16.04 24.48 9.38
CA ASN A 194 16.88 25.59 9.81
C ASN A 194 16.69 25.72 11.33
N ASN A 195 17.51 24.98 12.07
CA ASN A 195 17.78 25.20 13.45
C ASN A 195 18.54 26.52 13.49
N THR A 196 17.80 27.63 13.51
CA THR A 196 18.30 28.87 14.11
C THR A 196 18.44 28.61 15.61
N VAL A 197 19.40 27.73 15.95
CA VAL A 197 20.00 27.73 17.27
C VAL A 197 20.69 29.07 17.35
N ASN A 198 19.98 29.98 17.99
CA ASN A 198 20.48 31.19 18.61
C ASN A 198 21.89 30.88 19.15
N GLU A 199 22.94 31.27 18.41
CA GLU A 199 24.26 31.49 18.97
C GLU A 199 24.11 32.63 19.98
N LYS A 200 23.55 32.32 21.15
CA LYS A 200 23.76 33.15 22.32
C LYS A 200 25.25 33.04 22.62
N ARG A 201 25.93 34.11 22.21
CA ARG A 201 27.32 34.49 22.49
C ARG A 201 27.88 33.87 23.77
N PRO A 202 29.17 33.47 23.79
CA PRO A 202 29.80 32.93 24.97
C PRO A 202 29.64 33.91 26.14
N VAL A 203 29.17 33.41 27.28
CA VAL A 203 29.17 34.14 28.55
C VAL A 203 30.64 34.48 28.86
N SER A 204 30.99 35.77 28.79
CA SER A 204 32.30 36.25 29.24
C SER A 204 32.50 35.86 30.71
N ALA A 205 33.58 35.15 30.98
CA ALA A 205 33.97 34.66 32.30
C ALA A 205 34.72 35.72 33.14
N ASP A 206 34.33 37.00 33.06
CA ASP A 206 35.02 38.09 33.79
C ASP A 206 34.42 38.40 35.18
N GLY A 207 33.43 37.64 35.65
CA GLY A 207 32.65 38.02 36.84
C GLY A 207 33.01 37.40 38.18
N ILE A 208 33.78 36.29 38.24
CA ILE A 208 33.71 35.38 39.40
C ILE A 208 34.90 35.51 40.40
N VAL A 209 36.00 36.19 40.07
CA VAL A 209 37.22 36.14 40.92
C VAL A 209 37.32 37.26 41.98
N ARG A 210 36.39 38.20 42.08
CA ARG A 210 36.55 39.38 42.99
C ARG A 210 35.92 39.29 44.39
N ARG A 211 35.56 38.11 44.89
CA ARG A 211 35.02 37.96 46.28
C ARG A 211 35.59 36.76 47.03
N SER A 212 36.88 36.77 47.30
CA SER A 212 37.43 36.10 48.50
C SER A 212 38.82 36.62 48.76
N LEU A 213 38.98 37.57 49.69
CA LEU A 213 40.18 37.85 50.51
C LEU A 213 40.07 39.26 51.09
N HIS A 214 39.13 39.44 52.00
CA HIS A 214 39.19 40.45 53.06
C HIS A 214 38.36 39.92 54.22
N THR A 215 39.00 39.14 55.08
CA THR A 215 38.69 38.95 56.51
C THR A 215 39.80 38.13 57.13
#